data_AF-A0A5R9DSQ8-F1
#
_entry.id   AF-A0A5R9DSQ8-F1
#
_cell.length_a   1.000
_cell.length_b   1.000
_cell.length_c   1.000
_cell.angle_alpha   90.00
_cell.angle_beta   90.00
_cell.angle_gamma   90.00
#
_symmetry.space_group_name_H-M   'P 1'
#
loop_
_entity.id
_entity.type
_entity.pdbx_description
1 polymer ?
#
loop_
_entity_poly.entity_id
_entity_poly.type
_entity_poly.pdbx_seq_one_letter_code
_entity_poly.pdbx_strand_id
1 'polypeptide(L)'
;MSKYFTVKRLAVLALLTALCHIGRIAFQFIPNVQPVTVILIIITLTMGTLDGLLVAITSMVISNMLLGMGPWTLYQIMAYGIIVLFTSALKALYNRLKDHQSARRVIFALFAGATGLIYGFVISLFSSQMFGVVNFWVYYAQGISFDLMHAAGNVAFFLVLEPTLVPIIQKRFMTSKG
;
A
#
# COMPACT_ATOMS: atom_id res chain seq x y z
N MET A 1 9.07 -27.67 5.14
CA MET A 1 8.62 -26.40 4.54
C MET A 1 7.48 -25.88 5.39
N SER A 2 7.56 -24.64 5.91
CA SER A 2 6.52 -24.06 6.78
C SER A 2 5.13 -24.25 6.17
N LYS A 3 4.15 -24.77 6.95
CA LYS A 3 2.74 -24.95 6.55
C LYS A 3 2.10 -23.66 5.97
N TYR A 4 2.74 -22.51 6.14
CA TYR A 4 2.29 -21.22 5.64
C TYR A 4 2.50 -21.02 4.13
N PHE A 5 3.61 -21.49 3.57
CA PHE A 5 3.99 -21.24 2.17
C PHE A 5 3.56 -22.39 1.26
N THR A 6 2.26 -22.52 1.05
CA THR A 6 1.74 -23.43 0.02
C THR A 6 1.98 -22.84 -1.37
N VAL A 7 2.10 -23.70 -2.39
CA VAL A 7 2.27 -23.27 -3.80
C VAL A 7 1.16 -22.29 -4.21
N LYS A 8 -0.09 -22.57 -3.79
CA LYS A 8 -1.23 -21.67 -4.01
C LYS A 8 -0.99 -20.29 -3.38
N ARG A 9 -0.54 -20.22 -2.12
CA ARG A 9 -0.32 -18.93 -1.45
C ARG A 9 0.81 -18.13 -2.11
N LEU A 10 1.92 -18.79 -2.45
CA LEU A 10 3.04 -18.16 -3.16
C LEU A 10 2.59 -17.57 -4.51
N ALA A 11 1.81 -18.33 -5.30
CA ALA A 11 1.26 -17.84 -6.56
C ALA A 11 0.38 -16.59 -6.38
N VAL A 12 -0.42 -16.54 -5.31
CA VAL A 12 -1.25 -15.36 -5.00
C VAL A 12 -0.43 -14.15 -4.64
N LEU A 13 0.58 -14.32 -3.77
CA LEU A 13 1.48 -13.23 -3.42
C LEU A 13 2.22 -12.70 -4.66
N ALA A 14 2.69 -13.60 -5.53
CA ALA A 14 3.34 -13.22 -6.78
C ALA A 14 2.40 -12.42 -7.72
N LEU A 15 1.14 -12.84 -7.88
CA LEU A 15 0.15 -12.14 -8.68
C LEU A 15 -0.19 -10.74 -8.11
N LEU A 16 -0.30 -10.62 -6.79
CA LEU A 16 -0.55 -9.35 -6.12
C LEU A 16 0.66 -8.41 -6.24
N THR A 17 1.87 -8.93 -6.11
CA THR A 17 3.10 -8.17 -6.37
C THR A 17 3.16 -7.69 -7.82
N ALA A 18 2.82 -8.55 -8.79
CA ALA A 18 2.74 -8.15 -10.20
C ALA A 18 1.67 -7.08 -10.43
N LEU A 19 0.50 -7.17 -9.77
CA LEU A 19 -0.54 -6.14 -9.83
C LEU A 19 -0.05 -4.79 -9.31
N CYS A 20 0.67 -4.76 -8.18
CA CYS A 20 1.28 -3.53 -7.66
C CYS A 20 2.27 -2.93 -8.66
N HIS A 21 3.12 -3.76 -9.25
CA HIS A 21 4.12 -3.32 -10.22
C HIS A 21 3.46 -2.76 -11.50
N ILE A 22 2.51 -3.48 -12.09
CA ILE A 22 1.78 -3.04 -13.28
C ILE A 22 1.00 -1.76 -12.98
N GLY A 23 0.35 -1.67 -11.81
CA GLY A 23 -0.35 -0.46 -11.40
C GLY A 23 0.59 0.76 -11.31
N ARG A 24 1.80 0.58 -10.78
CA ARG A 24 2.82 1.64 -10.72
C ARG A 24 3.26 2.11 -12.11
N ILE A 25 3.45 1.19 -13.06
CA ILE A 25 3.78 1.51 -14.45
C ILE A 25 2.59 2.18 -15.16
N ALA A 26 1.38 1.66 -15.00
CA ALA A 26 0.20 2.14 -15.68
C ALA A 26 -0.10 3.60 -15.33
N PHE A 27 0.14 4.01 -14.09
CA PHE A 27 -0.12 5.37 -13.62
C PHE A 27 1.14 6.26 -13.53
N GLN A 28 2.27 5.84 -14.10
CA GLN A 28 3.52 6.61 -14.02
C GLN A 28 3.43 8.02 -14.62
N PHE A 29 2.46 8.25 -15.51
CA PHE A 29 2.23 9.55 -16.15
C PHE A 29 1.60 10.58 -15.21
N ILE A 30 1.06 10.16 -14.06
CA ILE A 30 0.58 11.06 -13.00
C ILE A 30 1.58 11.01 -11.83
N PRO A 31 2.26 12.13 -11.53
CA PRO A 31 3.23 12.17 -10.44
C PRO A 31 2.61 11.72 -9.11
N ASN A 32 3.27 10.76 -8.45
CA ASN A 32 2.92 10.28 -7.12
C ASN A 32 1.49 9.73 -6.95
N VAL A 33 0.77 9.42 -8.03
CA VAL A 33 -0.57 8.81 -7.95
C VAL A 33 -0.48 7.37 -8.44
N GLN A 34 -0.38 6.41 -7.52
CA GLN A 34 -0.20 5.00 -7.84
C GLN A 34 -1.07 4.14 -6.93
N PRO A 35 -1.67 3.04 -7.43
CA PRO A 35 -2.60 2.22 -6.65
C PRO A 35 -1.93 1.33 -5.59
N VAL A 36 -0.59 1.32 -5.50
CA VAL A 36 0.19 0.41 -4.66
C VAL A 36 -0.25 0.48 -3.19
N THR A 37 -0.38 1.69 -2.63
CA THR A 37 -0.76 1.90 -1.23
C THR A 37 -2.10 1.24 -0.91
N VAL A 38 -3.09 1.43 -1.78
CA VAL A 38 -4.43 0.87 -1.65
C VAL A 38 -4.44 -0.65 -1.77
N ILE A 39 -3.68 -1.20 -2.73
CA ILE A 39 -3.56 -2.65 -2.90
C ILE A 39 -2.98 -3.27 -1.62
N LEU A 40 -1.93 -2.68 -1.05
CA LEU A 40 -1.34 -3.14 0.22
C LEU A 40 -2.33 -3.07 1.37
N ILE A 41 -3.12 -2.00 1.49
CA ILE A 41 -4.19 -1.89 2.49
C ILE A 41 -5.17 -3.05 2.36
N ILE A 42 -5.67 -3.31 1.14
CA ILE A 42 -6.63 -4.38 0.87
C ILE A 42 -6.04 -5.76 1.22
N ILE A 43 -4.79 -6.02 0.82
CA ILE A 43 -4.09 -7.28 1.13
C ILE A 43 -3.97 -7.47 2.64
N THR A 44 -3.58 -6.43 3.38
CA THR A 44 -3.44 -6.51 4.84
C THR A 44 -4.78 -6.78 5.53
N LEU A 45 -5.83 -6.08 5.12
CA LEU A 45 -7.17 -6.25 5.68
C LEU A 45 -7.74 -7.64 5.39
N THR A 46 -7.53 -8.16 4.18
CA THR A 46 -8.11 -9.45 3.77
C THR A 46 -7.23 -10.66 4.14
N MET A 47 -5.96 -10.65 3.77
CA MET A 47 -5.05 -11.79 3.90
C MET A 47 -4.23 -11.75 5.19
N GLY A 48 -3.84 -10.55 5.63
CA GLY A 48 -3.13 -10.32 6.89
C GLY A 48 -1.83 -9.55 6.76
N THR A 49 -1.23 -9.24 7.90
CA THR A 49 -0.05 -8.37 8.03
C THR A 49 1.17 -8.94 7.32
N LEU A 50 1.43 -10.24 7.51
CA LEU A 50 2.60 -10.89 6.90
C LEU A 50 2.51 -10.87 5.37
N ASP A 51 1.35 -11.15 4.78
CA ASP A 51 1.18 -11.08 3.32
C ASP A 51 1.34 -9.64 2.80
N GLY A 52 0.78 -8.65 3.52
CA GLY A 52 0.95 -7.23 3.19
C GLY A 52 2.42 -6.81 3.19
N LEU A 53 3.19 -7.22 4.21
CA LEU A 53 4.63 -6.93 4.29
C LEU A 53 5.43 -7.62 3.18
N LEU A 54 5.13 -8.89 2.89
CA LEU A 54 5.78 -9.63 1.81
C LEU A 54 5.54 -8.99 0.45
N VAL A 55 4.29 -8.61 0.16
CA VAL A 55 3.95 -7.93 -1.11
C VAL A 55 4.57 -6.53 -1.16
N ALA A 56 4.59 -5.78 -0.06
CA ALA A 56 5.23 -4.47 0.00
C ALA A 56 6.73 -4.55 -0.35
N ILE A 57 7.47 -5.43 0.33
CA ILE A 57 8.91 -5.61 0.11
C ILE A 57 9.18 -6.06 -1.33
N THR A 58 8.52 -7.13 -1.77
CA THR A 58 8.76 -7.70 -3.10
C THR A 58 8.37 -6.73 -4.22
N SER A 59 7.27 -5.98 -4.05
CA SER A 59 6.84 -4.96 -5.01
C SER A 59 7.85 -3.84 -5.15
N MET A 60 8.39 -3.32 -4.04
CA MET A 60 9.38 -2.24 -4.09
C MET A 60 10.69 -2.70 -4.71
N VAL A 61 11.16 -3.89 -4.36
CA VAL A 61 12.37 -4.46 -4.96
C VAL A 61 12.19 -4.66 -6.46
N ILE A 62 11.15 -5.39 -6.88
CA ILE A 62 10.93 -5.70 -8.31
C ILE A 62 10.67 -4.43 -9.13
N SER A 63 9.83 -3.52 -8.63
CA SER A 63 9.54 -2.29 -9.37
C SER A 63 10.75 -1.40 -9.52
N ASN A 64 11.60 -1.30 -8.50
CA ASN A 64 12.81 -0.47 -8.58
C ASN A 64 13.98 -1.16 -9.29
N MET A 65 13.99 -2.49 -9.43
CA MET A 65 14.94 -3.14 -10.36
C MET A 65 14.76 -2.63 -11.80
N LEU A 66 13.54 -2.30 -12.19
CA LEU A 66 13.21 -1.82 -13.54
C LEU A 66 13.20 -0.29 -13.64
N LEU A 67 12.72 0.40 -12.61
CA LEU A 67 12.60 1.87 -12.60
C LEU A 67 13.85 2.59 -12.07
N GLY A 68 14.84 1.84 -11.58
CA GLY A 68 16.06 2.36 -10.97
C GLY A 68 16.10 2.11 -9.46
N MET A 69 17.21 1.52 -9.01
CA MET A 69 17.48 1.28 -7.59
C MET A 69 18.22 2.44 -6.97
N GLY A 70 17.92 2.70 -5.70
CA GLY A 70 18.65 3.66 -4.88
C GLY A 70 18.18 3.62 -3.42
N PRO A 71 18.67 4.55 -2.58
CA PRO A 71 18.30 4.62 -1.16
C PRO A 71 16.79 4.76 -0.94
N TRP A 72 16.08 5.39 -1.88
CA TRP A 72 14.62 5.49 -1.85
C TRP A 72 13.91 4.14 -1.78
N THR A 73 14.49 3.06 -2.30
CA THR A 73 13.91 1.72 -2.17
C THR A 73 13.74 1.32 -0.71
N LEU A 74 14.74 1.62 0.13
CA LEU A 74 14.67 1.32 1.57
C LEU A 74 13.63 2.19 2.25
N TYR A 75 13.58 3.48 1.91
CA TYR A 75 12.61 4.43 2.49
C TYR A 75 11.17 4.05 2.11
N GLN A 76 10.97 3.57 0.87
CA GLN A 76 9.68 3.05 0.40
C GLN A 76 9.27 1.79 1.16
N ILE A 77 10.17 0.82 1.31
CA ILE A 77 9.91 -0.39 2.08
C ILE A 77 9.53 -0.04 3.53
N MET A 78 10.24 0.90 4.16
CA MET A 78 9.93 1.37 5.51
C MET A 78 8.56 2.06 5.57
N ALA A 79 8.28 2.99 4.66
CA ALA A 79 7.01 3.70 4.59
C ALA A 79 5.83 2.74 4.40
N TYR A 80 5.92 1.81 3.45
CA TYR A 80 4.90 0.80 3.23
C TYR A 80 4.79 -0.19 4.39
N GLY A 81 5.89 -0.53 5.04
CA GLY A 81 5.88 -1.33 6.27
C GLY A 81 5.06 -0.67 7.37
N ILE A 82 5.28 0.64 7.61
CA ILE A 82 4.50 1.43 8.57
C ILE A 82 3.01 1.43 8.20
N ILE A 83 2.68 1.64 6.93
CA ILE A 83 1.28 1.64 6.45
C ILE A 83 0.61 0.27 6.67
N VAL A 84 1.32 -0.82 6.40
CA VAL A 84 0.82 -2.18 6.64
C VAL A 84 0.58 -2.41 8.14
N LEU A 85 1.45 -1.93 9.03
CA LEU A 85 1.26 -2.06 10.47
C LEU A 85 0.05 -1.25 10.97
N PHE A 86 -0.11 0.00 10.53
CA PHE A 86 -1.31 0.79 10.84
C PHE A 86 -2.58 0.14 10.31
N THR A 87 -2.54 -0.37 9.08
CA THR A 87 -3.68 -1.08 8.49
C THR A 87 -4.03 -2.33 9.29
N SER A 88 -3.02 -3.07 9.74
CA SER A 88 -3.20 -4.25 10.59
C SER A 88 -3.91 -3.91 11.90
N ALA A 89 -3.58 -2.79 12.54
CA ALA A 89 -4.23 -2.33 13.76
C ALA A 89 -5.73 -2.02 13.54
N LEU A 90 -6.10 -1.54 12.35
CA LEU A 90 -7.50 -1.23 12.00
C LEU A 90 -8.28 -2.41 11.44
N LYS A 91 -7.66 -3.58 11.25
CA LYS A 91 -8.33 -4.77 10.69
C LYS A 91 -9.56 -5.20 11.50
N ALA A 92 -9.51 -5.11 12.82
CA ALA A 92 -10.65 -5.44 13.68
C ALA A 92 -11.84 -4.49 13.41
N LEU A 93 -11.57 -3.19 13.24
CA LEU A 93 -12.59 -2.19 12.91
C LEU A 93 -13.19 -2.45 11.51
N TYR A 94 -12.36 -2.78 10.52
CA TYR A 94 -12.82 -3.14 9.16
C TYR A 94 -13.84 -4.28 9.19
N ASN A 95 -13.56 -5.31 9.97
CA ASN A 95 -14.43 -6.48 10.10
C ASN A 95 -15.72 -6.17 10.88
N ARG A 96 -15.66 -5.34 11.92
CA ARG A 96 -16.85 -4.91 12.68
C ARG A 96 -17.83 -4.10 11.83
N LEU A 97 -17.33 -3.34 10.87
CA LEU A 97 -18.15 -2.51 9.97
C LEU A 97 -18.68 -3.28 8.75
N LYS A 98 -18.59 -4.61 8.71
CA LYS A 98 -19.05 -5.42 7.58
C LYS A 98 -20.54 -5.23 7.28
N ASP A 99 -21.38 -4.98 8.28
CA ASP A 99 -22.82 -4.75 8.04
C ASP A 99 -23.13 -3.29 7.68
N HIS A 100 -22.18 -2.38 7.91
CA HIS A 100 -22.29 -0.94 7.59
C HIS A 100 -21.39 -0.56 6.41
N GLN A 101 -21.68 -1.13 5.24
CA GLN A 101 -20.85 -1.03 4.02
C GLN A 101 -20.48 0.42 3.65
N SER A 102 -21.45 1.35 3.68
CA SER A 102 -21.21 2.76 3.36
C SER A 102 -20.23 3.42 4.33
N ALA A 103 -20.41 3.20 5.64
CA ALA A 103 -19.53 3.76 6.66
C ALA A 103 -18.12 3.15 6.57
N ARG A 104 -18.03 1.81 6.39
CA ARG A 104 -16.75 1.12 6.18
C ARG A 104 -15.99 1.71 5.00
N ARG A 105 -16.66 1.91 3.87
CA ARG A 105 -16.05 2.41 2.65
C ARG A 105 -15.53 3.84 2.82
N VAL A 106 -16.31 4.73 3.43
CA VAL A 106 -15.89 6.11 3.69
C VAL A 106 -14.71 6.15 4.65
N ILE A 107 -14.79 5.45 5.78
CA ILE A 107 -13.73 5.43 6.80
C ILE A 107 -12.42 4.93 6.21
N PHE A 108 -12.44 3.82 5.47
CA PHE A 108 -11.22 3.24 4.93
C PHE A 108 -10.71 3.98 3.67
N ALA A 109 -11.57 4.68 2.92
CA ALA A 109 -11.12 5.60 1.88
C ALA A 109 -10.37 6.79 2.48
N LEU A 110 -10.89 7.41 3.54
CA LEU A 110 -10.20 8.49 4.26
C LEU A 110 -8.90 8.01 4.90
N PHE A 111 -8.90 6.81 5.47
CA PHE A 111 -7.68 6.17 5.97
C PHE A 111 -6.65 5.97 4.85
N ALA A 112 -7.07 5.50 3.67
CA ALA A 112 -6.17 5.37 2.51
C ALA A 112 -5.61 6.73 2.06
N GLY A 113 -6.40 7.80 2.14
CA GLY A 113 -5.90 9.16 1.93
C GLY A 113 -4.84 9.55 2.96
N ALA A 114 -5.12 9.34 4.24
CA ALA A 114 -4.19 9.65 5.33
C ALA A 114 -2.87 8.88 5.21
N THR A 115 -2.89 7.62 4.77
CA THR A 115 -1.66 6.84 4.56
C THR A 115 -0.80 7.38 3.42
N GLY A 116 -1.39 8.11 2.46
CA GLY A 116 -0.63 8.85 1.44
C GLY A 116 0.23 9.96 2.03
N LEU A 117 -0.30 10.70 3.02
CA LEU A 117 0.46 11.71 3.76
C LEU A 117 1.53 11.07 4.65
N ILE A 118 1.22 9.94 5.29
CA ILE A 118 2.21 9.17 6.08
C ILE A 118 3.37 8.73 5.18
N TYR A 119 3.06 8.20 3.99
CA TYR A 119 4.07 7.81 3.02
C TYR A 119 4.98 9.00 2.67
N GLY A 120 4.37 10.12 2.25
CA GLY A 120 5.08 11.34 1.88
C GLY A 120 5.98 11.89 2.98
N PHE A 121 5.47 11.93 4.21
CA PHE A 121 6.21 12.35 5.39
C PHE A 121 7.44 11.46 5.64
N VAL A 122 7.27 10.14 5.61
CA VAL A 122 8.37 9.19 5.82
C VAL A 122 9.43 9.32 4.73
N ILE A 123 9.02 9.39 3.46
CA ILE A 123 9.93 9.58 2.33
C ILE A 123 10.70 10.91 2.47
N SER A 124 9.99 11.99 2.83
CA SER A 124 10.60 13.30 2.98
C SER A 124 11.59 13.34 4.14
N LEU A 125 11.26 12.70 5.26
CA LEU A 125 12.12 12.63 6.44
C LEU A 125 13.47 11.97 6.10
N PHE A 126 13.44 10.77 5.55
CA PHE A 126 14.67 10.05 5.22
C PHE A 126 15.44 10.70 4.06
N SER A 127 14.75 11.25 3.07
CA SER A 127 15.40 11.97 1.97
C SER A 127 16.11 13.23 2.46
N SER A 128 15.49 13.99 3.36
CA SER A 128 16.10 15.21 3.94
C SER A 128 17.40 14.91 4.69
N GLN A 129 17.44 13.79 5.43
CA GLN A 129 18.63 13.34 6.14
C GLN A 129 19.73 12.89 5.17
N MET A 130 19.37 12.15 4.13
CA MET A 130 20.31 11.68 3.11
C MET A 130 20.96 12.84 2.34
N PHE A 131 20.18 13.86 1.98
CA PHE A 131 20.67 15.02 1.25
C PHE A 131 21.28 16.12 2.13
N GLY A 132 21.31 15.93 3.46
CA GLY A 132 21.85 16.93 4.39
C GLY A 132 21.06 18.23 4.44
N VAL A 133 19.74 18.17 4.23
CA VAL A 133 18.88 19.35 4.22
C VAL A 133 18.78 19.95 5.62
N VAL A 134 19.16 21.23 5.75
CA VAL A 134 19.20 21.93 7.05
C VAL A 134 17.80 22.17 7.65
N ASN A 135 16.81 22.50 6.81
CA ASN A 135 15.45 22.79 7.27
C ASN A 135 14.44 21.80 6.69
N PHE A 136 14.14 20.75 7.47
CA PHE A 136 13.18 19.71 7.11
C PHE A 136 11.80 20.27 6.77
N TRP A 137 11.29 21.25 7.54
CA TRP A 137 9.93 21.77 7.36
C TRP A 137 9.76 22.50 6.03
N VAL A 138 10.78 23.25 5.59
CA VAL A 138 10.78 23.92 4.28
C VAL A 138 10.80 22.89 3.16
N TYR A 139 11.64 21.86 3.27
CA TYR A 139 11.71 20.77 2.30
C TYR A 139 10.39 19.98 2.21
N TYR A 140 9.79 19.66 3.35
CA TYR A 140 8.50 18.96 3.39
C TYR A 140 7.37 19.83 2.81
N ALA A 141 7.36 21.13 3.11
CA ALA A 141 6.38 22.07 2.55
C ALA A 141 6.46 22.15 1.02
N GLN A 142 7.65 21.99 0.42
CA GLN A 142 7.81 21.94 -1.04
C GLN A 142 7.25 20.64 -1.66
N GLY A 143 7.28 19.53 -0.93
CA GLY A 143 6.77 18.23 -1.37
C GLY A 143 5.28 18.00 -1.14
N ILE A 144 4.63 18.83 -0.30
CA ILE A 144 3.27 18.55 0.20
C ILE A 144 2.21 18.46 -0.91
N SER A 145 2.41 19.15 -2.04
CA SER A 145 1.51 19.06 -3.20
C SER A 145 1.47 17.65 -3.77
N PHE A 146 2.62 16.98 -3.88
CA PHE A 146 2.71 15.59 -4.32
C PHE A 146 2.10 14.63 -3.31
N ASP A 147 2.22 14.92 -2.00
CA ASP A 147 1.63 14.09 -0.95
C ASP A 147 0.11 14.20 -0.91
N LEU A 148 -0.43 15.40 -1.16
CA LEU A 148 -1.87 15.63 -1.33
C LEU A 148 -2.41 14.93 -2.59
N MET A 149 -1.65 14.94 -3.69
CA MET A 149 -2.00 14.16 -4.89
C MET A 149 -2.03 12.66 -4.58
N HIS A 150 -1.04 12.15 -3.87
CA HIS A 150 -0.99 10.75 -3.45
C HIS A 150 -2.18 10.39 -2.54
N ALA A 151 -2.52 11.27 -1.58
CA ALA A 151 -3.67 11.10 -0.70
C ALA A 151 -4.99 11.06 -1.48
N ALA A 152 -5.21 12.03 -2.38
CA ALA A 152 -6.40 12.06 -3.23
C ALA A 152 -6.51 10.82 -4.14
N GLY A 153 -5.37 10.41 -4.73
CA GLY A 153 -5.25 9.19 -5.51
C GLY A 153 -5.63 7.95 -4.72
N ASN A 154 -5.13 7.81 -3.49
CA ASN A 154 -5.47 6.68 -2.63
C ASN A 154 -6.95 6.63 -2.26
N VAL A 155 -7.58 7.78 -1.98
CA VAL A 155 -9.04 7.83 -1.75
C VAL A 155 -9.78 7.31 -2.98
N ALA A 156 -9.45 7.83 -4.17
CA ALA A 156 -10.09 7.43 -5.41
C ALA A 156 -9.87 5.93 -5.72
N PHE A 157 -8.62 5.46 -5.64
CA PHE A 157 -8.28 4.06 -5.86
C PHE A 157 -8.94 3.15 -4.84
N PHE A 158 -9.05 3.53 -3.56
CA PHE A 158 -9.70 2.69 -2.56
C PHE A 158 -11.19 2.54 -2.88
N LEU A 159 -11.87 3.63 -3.25
CA LEU A 159 -13.28 3.59 -3.64
C LEU A 159 -13.50 2.66 -4.84
N VAL A 160 -12.57 2.57 -5.79
CA VAL A 160 -12.71 1.70 -6.97
C VAL A 160 -12.28 0.26 -6.68
N LEU A 161 -11.12 0.08 -6.04
CA LEU A 161 -10.47 -1.22 -5.90
C LEU A 161 -11.03 -2.07 -4.77
N GLU A 162 -11.52 -1.49 -3.67
CA GLU A 162 -12.09 -2.27 -2.57
C GLU A 162 -13.26 -3.17 -3.00
N PRO A 163 -14.31 -2.65 -3.68
CA PRO A 163 -15.44 -3.49 -4.09
C PRO A 163 -15.09 -4.52 -5.18
N THR A 164 -14.01 -4.32 -5.94
CA THR A 164 -13.60 -5.25 -6.99
C THR A 164 -12.61 -6.30 -6.50
N LEU A 165 -11.59 -5.89 -5.73
CA LEU A 165 -10.45 -6.73 -5.39
C LEU A 165 -10.74 -7.61 -4.17
N VAL A 166 -11.48 -7.11 -3.18
CA VAL A 166 -11.82 -7.88 -1.96
C VAL A 166 -12.60 -9.16 -2.31
N PRO A 167 -13.67 -9.13 -3.12
CA PRO A 167 -14.41 -10.34 -3.48
C PRO A 167 -13.56 -11.33 -4.29
N ILE A 168 -12.68 -10.85 -5.19
CA ILE A 168 -11.78 -11.69 -5.98
C ILE A 168 -10.81 -12.43 -5.05
N ILE A 169 -10.19 -11.71 -4.12
CA ILE A 169 -9.25 -12.32 -3.16
C ILE A 169 -9.95 -13.36 -2.29
N GLN A 170 -11.13 -13.02 -1.76
CA GLN A 170 -11.90 -13.93 -0.91
C GLN A 170 -12.33 -15.19 -1.67
N LYS A 171 -12.92 -15.04 -2.86
CA LYS A 171 -13.46 -16.15 -3.67
C LYS A 171 -12.39 -17.06 -4.23
N ARG A 172 -11.25 -16.53 -4.67
CA ARG A 172 -10.22 -17.35 -5.35
C ARG A 172 -9.16 -17.88 -4.40
N PHE A 173 -8.90 -17.15 -3.30
CA PHE A 173 -7.70 -17.37 -2.51
C PHE A 173 -7.97 -17.67 -1.03
N MET A 174 -9.15 -17.35 -0.49
CA MET A 174 -9.50 -17.62 0.92
C MET A 174 -10.53 -18.75 1.12
N THR A 175 -11.22 -19.21 0.08
CA THR A 175 -12.09 -20.41 0.15
C THR A 175 -11.25 -21.69 0.12
N SER A 176 -10.75 -22.03 1.30
CA SER A 176 -10.41 -23.39 1.73
C SER A 176 -10.78 -23.50 3.22
N LYS A 177 -12.06 -23.35 3.50
CA LYS A 177 -12.68 -23.91 4.70
C LYS A 177 -13.73 -24.90 4.21
N GLY A 178 -13.25 -26.08 3.81
CA GLY A 178 -14.01 -27.31 3.86
C GLY A 178 -13.73 -27.96 5.21
#